data_AF-A0A1B8Y9K7-F1
#
_entry.id   AF-A0A1B8Y9K7-F1
#
_cell.length_a   1.000
_cell.length_b   1.000
_cell.length_c   1.000
_cell.angle_alpha   90.00
_cell.angle_beta   90.00
_cell.angle_gamma   90.00
#
_symmetry.space_group_name_H-M   'P 1'
#
loop_
_entity.id
_entity.type
_entity.pdbx_description
1 polymer ?
#
loop_
_entity_poly.entity_id
_entity_poly.type
_entity_poly.pdbx_seq_one_letter_code
_entity_poly.pdbx_strand_id
1 'polypeptide(L)'
;CLSAWRPQLALFCGRVPLHMDLTNGQWVSDPRGIPSCIGSSKDEILKYCREIYPELQITGVAEAAQPVTVTNWCQTQRSECKGHQHIVVPYHCL
;
A
#
# COMPACT_ATOMS: atom_id res chain seq x y z
N CYS A 1 11.54 16.97 13.02
CA CYS A 1 10.12 16.62 13.00
C CYS A 1 9.94 15.43 12.08
N LEU A 2 9.77 14.26 12.69
CA LEU A 2 9.60 12.99 11.98
C LEU A 2 8.40 13.11 11.04
N SER A 3 8.56 12.57 9.84
CA SER A 3 7.62 12.57 8.71
C SER A 3 6.15 12.58 9.15
N ALA A 4 5.39 13.60 8.73
CA ALA A 4 3.99 13.81 9.12
C ALA A 4 3.03 12.72 8.60
N TRP A 5 3.53 11.81 7.77
CA TRP A 5 2.78 10.78 7.08
C TRP A 5 2.88 9.45 7.82
N ARG A 6 1.77 8.72 7.87
CA ARG A 6 1.70 7.41 8.53
C ARG A 6 1.89 6.30 7.50
N PRO A 7 2.59 5.20 7.83
CA PRO A 7 2.76 4.07 6.92
C PRO A 7 1.42 3.35 6.70
N GLN A 8 1.06 3.22 5.43
CA GLN A 8 -0.20 2.60 5.01
C GLN A 8 0.03 1.79 3.74
N LEU A 9 -0.87 0.83 3.52
CA LEU A 9 -0.91 -0.02 2.35
C LEU A 9 -2.30 0.04 1.73
N ALA A 10 -2.36 0.20 0.42
CA ALA A 10 -3.57 0.02 -0.35
C ALA A 10 -3.40 -1.27 -1.15
N LEU A 11 -4.38 -2.17 -0.99
CA LEU A 11 -4.37 -3.50 -1.58
C LEU A 11 -5.56 -3.62 -2.52
N PHE A 12 -5.32 -4.12 -3.73
CA PHE A 12 -6.37 -4.37 -4.71
C PHE A 12 -5.99 -5.58 -5.55
N CYS A 13 -6.72 -6.68 -5.37
CA CYS A 13 -6.45 -7.95 -6.03
C CYS A 13 -6.25 -7.79 -7.54
N GLY A 14 -5.19 -8.42 -8.07
CA GLY A 14 -4.86 -8.36 -9.49
C GLY A 14 -4.14 -7.08 -9.93
N ARG A 15 -3.84 -6.17 -9.00
CA ARG A 15 -2.99 -4.99 -9.24
C ARG A 15 -1.79 -4.96 -8.30
N VAL A 16 -0.79 -4.18 -8.68
CA VAL A 16 0.42 -3.99 -7.88
C VAL A 16 0.05 -3.24 -6.61
N PRO A 17 0.32 -3.77 -5.41
CA PRO A 17 0.04 -3.05 -4.16
C PRO A 17 0.68 -1.66 -4.14
N LEU A 18 0.00 -0.72 -3.47
CA LEU A 18 0.52 0.63 -3.27
C LEU A 18 0.84 0.85 -1.79
N HIS A 19 1.86 1.65 -1.53
CA HIS A 19 2.27 2.05 -0.18
C HIS A 19 2.43 3.57 -0.09
N MET A 20 2.36 4.11 1.12
CA MET A 20 2.52 5.53 1.38
C MET A 20 4.00 5.91 1.49
N ASP A 21 4.49 6.76 0.61
CA ASP A 21 5.82 7.36 0.78
C ASP A 21 5.77 8.37 1.94
N LEU A 22 6.60 8.11 2.96
CA LEU A 22 6.62 8.91 4.18
C LEU A 22 7.33 10.25 4.02
N THR A 23 8.00 10.47 2.89
CA THR A 23 8.71 11.71 2.58
C THR A 23 7.76 12.78 2.05
N ASN A 24 6.86 12.39 1.13
CA ASN A 24 5.99 13.30 0.38
C ASN A 24 4.49 13.03 0.58
N GLY A 25 4.10 11.92 1.21
CA GLY A 25 2.70 11.54 1.43
C GLY A 25 1.98 11.05 0.17
N GLN A 26 2.71 10.54 -0.82
CA GLN A 26 2.13 10.03 -2.06
C GLN A 26 2.04 8.51 -2.08
N TRP A 27 1.03 7.99 -2.78
CA TRP A 27 0.92 6.56 -3.06
C TRP A 27 1.94 6.16 -4.12
N VAL A 28 2.79 5.21 -3.77
CA VAL A 28 3.84 4.66 -4.63
C VAL A 28 3.65 3.16 -4.80
N SER A 29 3.93 2.66 -6.00
CA SER A 29 3.79 1.24 -6.33
C SER A 29 4.87 0.40 -5.68
N ASP A 30 4.54 -0.84 -5.32
CA ASP A 30 5.53 -1.82 -4.87
C ASP A 30 6.67 -1.92 -5.92
N PRO A 31 7.94 -1.79 -5.49
CA PRO A 31 9.09 -1.79 -6.39
C PRO A 31 9.26 -3.12 -7.16
N ARG A 32 8.73 -4.22 -6.65
CA ARG A 32 8.71 -5.53 -7.33
C ARG A 32 7.75 -5.55 -8.51
N GLY A 33 6.74 -4.67 -8.54
CA GLY A 33 5.78 -4.60 -9.63
C GLY A 33 4.92 -5.86 -9.78
N ILE A 34 4.88 -6.73 -8.77
CA ILE A 34 4.14 -8.00 -8.83
C ILE A 34 2.68 -7.73 -8.40
N PRO A 35 1.70 -7.97 -9.28
CA PRO A 35 0.29 -7.92 -8.89
C PRO A 35 0.03 -8.96 -7.81
N SER A 36 -0.70 -8.58 -6.77
CA SER A 36 -0.91 -9.49 -5.66
C SER A 36 -2.32 -9.43 -5.10
N CYS A 37 -2.70 -10.52 -4.44
CA CYS A 37 -3.88 -10.65 -3.59
C CYS A 37 -3.49 -10.74 -2.11
N ILE A 38 -2.36 -10.11 -1.73
CA ILE A 38 -2.04 -9.84 -0.32
C ILE A 38 -3.23 -9.09 0.25
N GLY A 39 -3.85 -9.64 1.30
CA GLY A 39 -5.10 -9.11 1.83
C GLY A 39 -6.01 -10.15 2.48
N SER A 40 -5.77 -11.44 2.27
CA SER A 40 -6.60 -12.51 2.86
C SER A 40 -6.29 -12.79 4.33
N SER A 41 -5.09 -12.44 4.82
CA SER A 41 -4.68 -12.68 6.20
C SER A 41 -3.89 -11.50 6.79
N LYS A 42 -4.14 -11.16 8.06
CA LYS A 42 -3.45 -10.07 8.76
C LYS A 42 -1.93 -10.30 8.87
N ASP A 43 -1.51 -11.55 9.04
CA ASP A 43 -0.08 -11.91 9.16
C ASP A 43 0.68 -11.67 7.85
N GLU A 44 0.06 -11.94 6.70
CA GLU A 44 0.65 -11.68 5.40
C GLU A 44 0.80 -10.17 5.16
N ILE A 45 -0.21 -9.38 5.51
CA ILE A 45 -0.16 -7.92 5.42
C ILE A 45 0.90 -7.35 6.38
N LEU A 46 0.99 -7.87 7.62
CA LEU A 46 2.01 -7.46 8.59
C LEU A 46 3.43 -7.76 8.09
N LYS A 47 3.65 -8.96 7.53
CA LYS A 47 4.93 -9.31 6.91
C LYS A 47 5.27 -8.33 5.79
N TYR A 48 4.30 -8.03 4.93
CA TYR A 48 4.48 -7.10 3.83
C TYR A 48 4.76 -5.66 4.30
N CYS A 49 4.09 -5.16 5.33
CA CYS A 49 4.42 -3.87 5.95
C CYS A 49 5.89 -3.78 6.39
N ARG A 50 6.44 -4.86 6.98
CA ARG A 50 7.85 -4.91 7.40
C ARG A 50 8.82 -4.93 6.23
N GLU A 51 8.44 -5.57 5.12
CA GLU A 51 9.25 -5.58 3.89
C GLU A 51 9.33 -4.19 3.25
N ILE A 52 8.23 -3.43 3.26
CA ILE A 52 8.14 -2.10 2.63
C ILE A 52 8.71 -1.00 3.53
N TYR A 53 8.50 -1.09 4.85
CA TYR A 53 9.00 -0.12 5.81
C TYR A 53 10.01 -0.77 6.77
N PRO A 54 11.19 -1.18 6.28
CA PRO A 54 12.18 -1.91 7.08
C PRO A 54 12.75 -1.06 8.24
N GLU A 55 12.75 0.26 8.07
CA GLU A 55 13.23 1.22 9.07
C GLU A 55 12.22 1.47 10.21
N LEU A 56 11.00 0.91 10.11
CA LEU A 56 9.95 1.09 11.11
C LEU A 56 9.71 -0.21 11.89
N GLN A 57 9.53 -0.09 13.21
CA GLN A 57 9.20 -1.22 14.07
C GLN A 57 7.70 -1.57 13.99
N ILE A 58 7.27 -2.14 12.86
CA ILE A 58 5.87 -2.52 12.66
C ILE A 58 5.53 -3.78 13.48
N THR A 59 4.58 -3.64 14.40
CA THR A 59 4.10 -4.67 15.32
C THR A 59 2.70 -5.17 14.98
N GLY A 60 1.93 -4.39 14.24
CA GLY A 60 0.56 -4.77 13.88
C GLY A 60 0.07 -4.12 12.60
N VAL A 61 -1.12 -4.55 12.18
CA VAL A 61 -1.85 -3.94 11.06
C VAL A 61 -3.31 -3.76 11.43
N ALA A 62 -3.90 -2.66 11.00
CA ALA A 62 -5.32 -2.38 11.20
C ALA A 62 -5.93 -1.79 9.92
N GLU A 63 -7.16 -2.16 9.61
CA GLU A 63 -7.91 -1.50 8.53
C GLU A 63 -8.18 -0.05 8.90
N ALA A 64 -8.07 0.83 7.92
CA ALA A 64 -8.45 2.22 8.08
C ALA A 64 -9.97 2.33 8.29
N ALA A 65 -10.38 3.32 9.08
CA ALA A 65 -11.79 3.55 9.35
C ALA A 65 -12.57 4.08 8.14
N GLN A 66 -11.89 4.68 7.17
CA GLN A 66 -12.50 5.28 5.98
C GLN A 66 -11.82 4.76 4.71
N PRO A 67 -12.61 4.50 3.65
CA PRO A 67 -12.05 4.19 2.34
C PRO A 67 -11.39 5.44 1.74
N VAL A 68 -10.36 5.22 0.94
CA VAL A 68 -9.67 6.26 0.20
C VAL A 68 -9.76 6.00 -1.30
N THR A 69 -9.84 7.08 -2.06
CA THR A 69 -9.79 6.99 -3.52
C THR A 69 -8.33 7.06 -3.95
N VAL A 70 -7.80 5.95 -4.47
CA VAL A 70 -6.44 5.89 -4.99
C VAL A 70 -6.48 5.91 -6.51
N THR A 71 -5.66 6.78 -7.08
CA THR A 71 -5.51 6.96 -8.52
C THR A 71 -4.17 6.39 -8.97
N ASN A 72 -4.03 6.09 -10.27
CA ASN A 72 -2.78 5.63 -10.88
C ASN A 72 -2.25 4.24 -10.43
N TRP A 73 -3.14 3.26 -10.24
CA TRP A 73 -2.71 1.88 -10.04
C TRP A 73 -1.99 1.32 -11.27
N CYS A 74 -0.75 0.89 -11.10
CA CYS A 74 0.01 0.21 -12.14
C CYS A 74 -0.51 -1.21 -12.38
N GLN A 75 -0.56 -1.64 -13.65
CA GLN A 75 -0.92 -3.00 -14.05
C GLN A 75 0.33 -3.78 -14.45
N THR A 76 0.30 -5.10 -14.24
CA THR A 76 1.35 -6.10 -14.47
C THR A 76 2.15 -5.99 -15.78
N GLN A 77 1.60 -5.36 -16.82
CA GLN A 77 2.16 -5.39 -18.17
C GLN A 77 2.18 -4.03 -18.91
N ARG A 78 1.86 -2.91 -18.25
CA ARG A 78 1.90 -1.58 -18.89
C ARG A 78 2.74 -0.60 -18.08
N SER A 79 3.65 0.07 -18.77
CA SER A 79 4.48 1.18 -18.27
C SER A 79 3.66 2.42 -17.91
N GLU A 80 2.44 2.55 -18.44
CA GLU A 80 1.52 3.62 -18.08
C GLU A 80 0.62 3.20 -16.91
N CYS A 81 0.87 3.76 -15.73
CA CYS A 81 -0.01 3.67 -14.56
C CYS A 81 -1.24 4.58 -14.71
N LYS A 82 -1.82 4.68 -15.92
CA LYS A 82 -3.05 5.44 -16.19
C LYS A 82 -4.24 4.49 -16.05
N GLY A 83 -4.81 4.45 -14.85
CA GLY A 83 -5.94 3.59 -14.50
C GLY A 83 -7.13 4.38 -13.97
N HIS A 84 -8.30 3.74 -13.96
CA HIS A 84 -9.48 4.24 -13.28
C HIS A 84 -9.20 4.44 -11.78
N GLN A 85 -9.90 5.41 -11.18
CA GLN A 85 -9.84 5.61 -9.74
C GLN A 85 -10.47 4.41 -9.04
N HIS A 86 -9.81 3.91 -8.00
CA HIS A 86 -10.32 2.80 -7.20
C HIS A 86 -10.52 3.26 -5.76
N ILE A 87 -11.70 2.98 -5.21
CA ILE A 87 -12.01 3.20 -3.81
C ILE A 87 -11.64 1.93 -3.06
N VAL A 88 -10.68 2.03 -2.14
CA VAL A 88 -10.17 0.91 -1.35
C VAL A 88 -10.10 1.30 0.12
N VAL A 89 -10.22 0.33 1.02
CA VAL A 89 -9.94 0.54 2.44
C VAL A 89 -8.46 0.19 2.67
N PRO A 90 -7.60 1.17 3.00
CA PRO A 90 -6.19 0.90 3.21
C PRO A 90 -5.94 0.24 4.58
N TYR A 91 -4.81 -0.44 4.73
CA TYR A 91 -4.31 -0.96 6.00
C TYR A 91 -3.25 -0.02 6.56
N HIS A 92 -3.39 0.36 7.82
CA HIS A 92 -2.34 1.05 8.58
C HIS A 92 -1.34 0.04 9.12
N CYS A 93 -0.06 0.27 8.85
CA CYS A 93 1.03 -0.43 9.52
C CYS A 93 1.27 0.27 10.87
N LEU A 94 1.20 -0.47 11.98
CA LEU A 94 1.27 0.05 13.35
C LEU A 94 2.60 -0.27 14.01
#